data_AF-A0A8J8Q4V8-F1
#
_entry.id   AF-A0A8J8Q4V8-F1
#
_cell.length_a   1.000
_cell.length_b   1.000
_cell.length_c   1.000
_cell.angle_alpha   90.00
_cell.angle_beta   90.00
_cell.angle_gamma   90.00
#
_symmetry.space_group_name_H-M   'P 1'
#
loop_
_entity.id
_entity.type
_entity.pdbx_description
1 polymer ?
#
loop_
_entity_poly.entity_id
_entity_poly.type
_entity_poly.pdbx_seq_one_letter_code
_entity_poly.pdbx_strand_id
1 'polypeptide(L)'
;MTTDGDRNAGRTFGGRRLVLTLGLALVLATAAFGALLGSVLPAQSGLEEVTVLGIRFVVSPVTFALYGGVSVGVFLVTLVLVVTAVSRFDEHAV
;
A
#
# COMPACT_ATOMS: atom_id res chain seq x y z
N MET A 1 10.28 17.10 -37.37
CA MET A 1 10.52 18.02 -36.24
C MET A 1 9.56 17.61 -35.12
N THR A 2 9.96 16.62 -34.32
CA THR A 2 9.19 16.10 -33.18
C THR A 2 9.51 16.96 -31.97
N THR A 3 8.51 17.68 -31.50
CA THR A 3 8.56 18.68 -30.43
C THR A 3 8.91 18.04 -29.08
N ASP A 4 9.69 18.74 -28.25
CA ASP A 4 10.13 18.29 -26.92
C ASP A 4 9.00 17.87 -25.96
N GLY A 5 7.75 18.23 -26.26
CA GLY A 5 6.55 17.79 -25.54
C GLY A 5 6.37 16.27 -25.49
N ASP A 6 6.72 15.54 -26.55
CA ASP A 6 6.56 14.08 -26.60
C ASP A 6 7.52 13.36 -25.65
N ARG A 7 8.71 13.92 -25.43
CA ARG A 7 9.71 13.36 -24.51
C ARG A 7 9.33 13.55 -23.04
N ASN A 8 8.69 14.67 -22.72
CA ASN A 8 8.25 14.98 -21.35
C ASN A 8 6.96 14.23 -20.96
N ALA A 9 6.03 14.06 -21.91
CA ALA A 9 4.84 13.24 -21.72
C ALA A 9 5.19 11.76 -21.48
N GLY A 10 6.14 11.20 -22.24
CA GLY A 10 6.59 9.82 -22.03
C GLY A 10 7.20 9.57 -20.64
N ARG A 11 7.95 10.55 -20.10
CA ARG A 11 8.57 10.46 -18.77
C ARG A 11 7.57 10.52 -17.61
N THR A 12 6.58 11.40 -17.69
CA THR A 12 5.53 11.54 -16.65
C THR A 12 4.58 10.34 -16.62
N PHE A 13 4.20 9.80 -17.77
CA PHE A 13 3.43 8.55 -17.85
C PHE A 13 4.20 7.34 -17.31
N GLY A 14 5.52 7.27 -17.55
CA GLY A 14 6.38 6.23 -16.99
C GLY A 14 6.46 6.29 -15.46
N GLY A 15 6.66 7.47 -14.89
CA GLY A 15 6.75 7.66 -13.43
C GLY A 15 5.47 7.28 -12.69
N ARG A 16 4.30 7.74 -13.18
CA ARG A 16 3.01 7.41 -12.54
C ARG A 16 2.71 5.92 -12.59
N ARG A 17 3.00 5.25 -13.71
CA ARG A 17 2.83 3.81 -13.84
C ARG A 17 3.76 3.04 -12.88
N LEU A 18 5.02 3.46 -12.77
CA LEU A 18 5.98 2.85 -11.85
C LEU A 18 5.51 2.92 -10.39
N VAL A 19 5.05 4.10 -9.95
CA VAL A 19 4.53 4.31 -8.59
C VAL A 19 3.31 3.44 -8.31
N LEU A 20 2.36 3.37 -9.25
CA LEU A 20 1.19 2.49 -9.12
C LEU A 20 1.58 1.02 -9.04
N THR A 21 2.51 0.57 -9.90
CA THR A 21 2.97 -0.84 -9.88
C THR A 21 3.72 -1.17 -8.59
N LEU A 22 4.58 -0.26 -8.11
CA LEU A 22 5.33 -0.46 -6.88
C LEU A 22 4.42 -0.44 -5.65
N GLY A 23 3.46 0.49 -5.62
CA GLY A 23 2.47 0.56 -4.55
C GLY A 23 1.61 -0.70 -4.48
N LEU A 24 1.14 -1.19 -5.64
CA LEU A 24 0.40 -2.45 -5.72
C LEU A 24 1.25 -3.65 -5.27
N ALA A 25 2.51 -3.71 -5.69
CA ALA A 25 3.44 -4.76 -5.26
C ALA A 25 3.66 -4.73 -3.74
N LEU A 26 3.77 -3.55 -3.13
CA LEU A 26 3.90 -3.39 -1.68
C LEU A 26 2.67 -3.89 -0.93
N VAL A 27 1.48 -3.56 -1.42
CA VAL A 27 0.21 -4.01 -0.83
C VAL A 27 0.11 -5.54 -0.90
N LEU A 28 0.41 -6.12 -2.07
CA LEU A 28 0.40 -7.57 -2.25
C LEU A 28 1.45 -8.27 -1.39
N ALA A 29 2.67 -7.74 -1.30
CA ALA A 29 3.72 -8.27 -0.45
C ALA A 29 3.31 -8.23 1.02
N THR A 30 2.68 -7.14 1.47
CA THR A 30 2.19 -7.00 2.85
C THR A 30 1.04 -7.96 3.13
N ALA A 31 0.09 -8.10 2.20
CA ALA A 31 -1.01 -9.04 2.33
C ALA A 31 -0.50 -10.49 2.40
N ALA A 32 0.46 -10.85 1.55
CA ALA A 32 1.09 -12.16 1.57
C ALA A 32 1.86 -12.41 2.89
N PHE A 33 2.59 -11.41 3.38
CA PHE A 33 3.26 -11.48 4.67
C PHE A 33 2.27 -11.64 5.84
N GLY A 34 1.17 -10.88 5.83
CA GLY A 34 0.08 -11.03 6.79
C GLY A 34 -0.55 -12.43 6.73
N ALA A 35 -0.79 -12.96 5.53
CA ALA A 35 -1.31 -14.31 5.35
C ALA A 35 -0.38 -15.38 5.95
N LEU A 36 0.93 -15.25 5.69
CA LEU A 36 1.96 -16.12 6.27
C LEU A 36 2.00 -16.02 7.79
N LEU A 37 1.93 -14.81 8.35
CA LEU A 37 1.84 -14.65 9.79
C LEU A 37 0.60 -15.32 10.36
N GLY A 38 -0.58 -15.09 9.77
CA GLY A 38 -1.82 -15.71 10.25
C GLY A 38 -1.86 -17.24 10.10
N SER A 39 -0.98 -17.86 9.31
CA SER A 39 -0.83 -19.32 9.24
C SER A 39 0.24 -19.86 10.20
N VAL A 40 1.34 -19.14 10.40
CA VAL A 40 2.46 -19.58 11.25
C VAL A 40 2.20 -19.28 12.74
N LEU A 41 1.55 -18.16 13.07
CA LEU A 41 1.30 -17.77 14.46
C LEU A 41 0.50 -18.82 15.24
N PRO A 42 -0.65 -19.34 14.75
CA PRO A 42 -1.41 -20.36 15.47
C PRO A 42 -0.59 -21.62 15.74
N ALA A 43 0.22 -22.03 14.76
CA ALA A 43 1.04 -23.25 14.83
C ALA A 43 2.19 -23.16 15.85
N GLN A 44 2.74 -21.96 16.09
CA GLN A 44 3.87 -21.79 17.02
C GLN A 44 3.47 -21.29 18.41
N SER A 45 2.37 -20.55 18.54
CA SER A 45 2.00 -19.89 19.79
C SER A 45 0.79 -20.52 20.49
N GLY A 46 0.05 -21.42 19.83
CA GLY A 46 -1.21 -21.95 20.35
C GLY A 46 -2.31 -20.90 20.53
N LEU A 47 -2.10 -19.69 20.01
CA LEU A 47 -3.04 -18.58 20.08
C LEU A 47 -4.05 -18.70 18.94
N GLU A 48 -5.23 -19.23 19.26
CA GLU A 48 -6.40 -19.18 18.37
C GLU A 48 -7.05 -17.78 18.35
N GLU A 49 -6.82 -17.00 19.41
CA GLU A 49 -7.38 -15.65 19.60
C GLU A 49 -6.28 -14.63 19.89
N VAL A 50 -6.28 -13.51 19.15
CA VAL A 50 -5.44 -12.33 19.42
C VAL A 50 -6.34 -11.21 19.92
N THR A 51 -5.97 -10.59 21.04
CA THR A 51 -6.71 -9.46 21.60
C THR A 51 -6.08 -8.15 21.15
N VAL A 52 -6.84 -7.32 20.43
CA VAL A 52 -6.42 -5.96 20.04
C VAL A 52 -7.42 -4.98 20.64
N LEU A 53 -6.94 -4.01 21.42
CA LEU A 53 -7.79 -3.01 22.08
C LEU A 53 -8.96 -3.61 22.90
N GLY A 54 -8.75 -4.78 23.52
CA GLY A 54 -9.76 -5.48 24.31
C GLY A 54 -10.78 -6.29 23.49
N ILE A 55 -10.69 -6.27 22.16
CA ILE A 55 -11.54 -7.06 21.26
C ILE A 55 -10.77 -8.31 20.84
N ARG A 56 -11.41 -9.47 20.95
CA ARG A 56 -10.82 -10.75 20.52
C ARG A 56 -11.06 -10.96 19.04
N PHE A 57 -9.99 -11.26 18.33
CA PHE A 57 -10.01 -11.60 16.91
C PHE A 57 -9.52 -13.03 16.74
N VAL A 58 -10.28 -13.80 15.95
CA VAL A 58 -9.82 -15.11 15.50
C VAL A 58 -8.60 -14.91 14.62
N VAL A 59 -7.49 -15.56 15.00
CA VAL A 59 -6.26 -15.54 14.22
C VAL A 59 -6.49 -16.37 12.97
N SER A 60 -6.74 -15.71 11.84
CA SER A 60 -6.85 -16.38 10.55
C SER A 60 -5.88 -15.75 9.55
N PRO A 61 -5.32 -16.55 8.61
CA PRO A 61 -4.51 -16.05 7.51
C PRO A 61 -5.19 -14.91 6.75
N VAL A 62 -6.50 -15.05 6.53
CA VAL A 62 -7.29 -14.06 5.78
C VAL A 62 -7.40 -12.75 6.55
N THR A 63 -7.67 -12.80 7.86
CA THR A 63 -7.80 -11.61 8.70
C THR A 63 -6.50 -10.81 8.72
N PHE A 64 -5.36 -11.49 8.90
CA PHE A 64 -4.06 -10.82 8.91
C PHE A 64 -3.64 -10.30 7.54
N ALA A 65 -3.92 -11.04 6.46
CA ALA A 65 -3.68 -10.58 5.10
C ALA A 65 -4.47 -9.32 4.76
N LEU A 66 -5.76 -9.31 5.11
CA LEU A 66 -6.64 -8.15 4.91
C LEU A 66 -6.19 -6.98 5.77
N TYR A 67 -5.91 -7.19 7.06
CA TYR A 67 -5.48 -6.12 7.94
C TYR A 67 -4.18 -5.47 7.46
N GLY A 68 -3.16 -6.26 7.14
CA GLY A 68 -1.89 -5.76 6.64
C GLY A 68 -2.04 -5.07 5.27
N GLY A 69 -2.70 -5.73 4.33
CA GLY A 69 -2.91 -5.21 2.98
C GLY A 69 -3.72 -3.91 2.96
N VAL A 70 -4.83 -3.84 3.70
CA VAL A 70 -5.68 -2.65 3.79
C VAL A 70 -4.95 -1.51 4.50
N SER A 71 -4.25 -1.78 5.61
CA SER A 71 -3.53 -0.74 6.35
C SER A 71 -2.45 -0.09 5.49
N VAL A 72 -1.63 -0.89 4.80
CA VAL A 72 -0.60 -0.37 3.89
C VAL A 72 -1.22 0.29 2.66
N GLY A 73 -2.30 -0.28 2.10
CA GLY A 73 -3.01 0.31 0.99
C GLY A 73 -3.55 1.71 1.30
N VAL A 74 -4.24 1.86 2.44
CA VAL A 74 -4.77 3.14 2.92
C VAL A 74 -3.64 4.14 3.15
N PHE A 75 -2.53 3.71 3.76
CA PHE A 75 -1.37 4.55 3.97
C PHE A 75 -0.80 5.10 2.65
N LEU A 76 -0.59 4.23 1.65
CA LEU A 76 -0.06 4.63 0.35
C LEU A 76 -1.02 5.56 -0.42
N VAL A 77 -2.32 5.28 -0.39
CA VAL A 77 -3.33 6.17 -1.01
C VAL A 77 -3.30 7.55 -0.35
N THR A 78 -3.23 7.59 0.98
CA THR A 78 -3.16 8.84 1.74
C THR A 78 -1.90 9.62 1.38
N LEU A 79 -0.76 8.94 1.30
CA LEU A 79 0.51 9.56 0.92
C LEU A 79 0.47 10.16 -0.48
N VAL A 80 -0.09 9.43 -1.45
CA VAL A 80 -0.28 9.94 -2.82
C VAL A 80 -1.19 11.18 -2.83
N LEU A 81 -2.27 11.16 -2.04
CA LEU A 81 -3.20 12.28 -1.94
C LEU A 81 -2.52 13.52 -1.36
N VAL A 82 -1.74 13.36 -0.29
CA VAL A 82 -0.96 14.44 0.33
C VAL A 82 0.05 15.02 -0.66
N VAL A 83 0.84 14.17 -1.33
CA VAL A 83 1.81 14.63 -2.34
C VAL A 83 1.10 15.39 -3.47
N THR A 84 -0.02 14.86 -3.97
CA THR A 84 -0.79 15.51 -5.03
C THR A 84 -1.34 16.88 -4.59
N ALA A 85 -1.81 16.99 -3.35
CA ALA A 85 -2.29 18.25 -2.79
C ALA A 85 -1.15 19.28 -2.70
N VAL A 86 0.00 18.88 -2.17
CA VAL A 86 1.17 19.77 -2.03
C VAL A 86 1.72 20.20 -3.39
N SER A 87 1.86 19.28 -4.35
CA SER A 87 2.36 19.60 -5.69
C SER A 87 1.47 20.62 -6.43
N ARG A 88 0.15 20.58 -6.21
CA ARG A 88 -0.75 21.60 -6.78
C ARG A 88 -0.49 23.00 -6.24
N PHE A 89 -0.10 23.12 -4.96
CA PHE A 89 0.22 24.43 -4.39
C PHE A 89 1.53 25.00 -4.95
N ASP A 90 2.51 24.13 -5.21
CA ASP A 90 3.79 24.51 -5.81
C ASP A 90 3.61 25.00 -7.27
N GLU A 91 2.73 24.35 -8.04
CA GLU A 91 2.35 24.79 -9.40
C GLU A 91 1.64 26.16 -9.43
N HIS A 92 1.01 26.59 -8.34
CA HIS A 92 0.31 27.88 -8.24
C HIS A 92 1.17 29.01 -7.64
N ALA A 93 2.40 28.72 -7.21
CA ALA A 93 3.29 29.70 -6.59
C ALA A 93 4.25 30.39 -7.59
N VAL A 94 4.20 30.04 -8.88
CA VAL A 94 5.03 30.59 -9.96
C VAL A 94 4.22 31.44 -10.92
#